data_AF-A0A920AE57-F1
#
_entry.id   AF-A0A920AE57-F1
#
_cell.length_a   1.000
_cell.length_b   1.000
_cell.length_c   1.000
_cell.angle_alpha   90.00
_cell.angle_beta   90.00
_cell.angle_gamma   90.00
#
_symmetry.space_group_name_H-M   'P 1'
#
loop_
_entity.id
_entity.type
_entity.pdbx_description
1 polymer ?
#
loop_
_entity_poly.entity_id
_entity_poly.type
_entity_poly.pdbx_seq_one_letter_code
_entity_poly.pdbx_strand_id
1 'polypeptide(L)'
;MKKLITIACAFAVTLSVNAQDNTPKAGDWSVGTHAGPVLEYVGNLISGVATSPAVSFGEDQGHGTNHTNISGKYFTDDMTAWRGSLNLYFTSDSLADSSFMLGVTAGKEHRKGTANLQGYYGYQANINMMNHDDETEMSFGAHGL
;
A
#
# COMPACT_ATOMS: atom_id res chain seq x y z
N MET A 1 33.84 -35.05 23.10
CA MET A 1 33.25 -35.32 21.76
C MET A 1 31.82 -34.78 21.63
N LYS A 2 30.86 -35.16 22.50
CA LYS A 2 29.46 -34.68 22.45
C LYS A 2 29.30 -33.15 22.47
N LYS A 3 30.06 -32.44 23.33
CA LYS A 3 30.02 -30.97 23.42
C LYS A 3 30.54 -30.25 22.16
N LEU A 4 31.45 -30.88 21.42
CA LEU A 4 32.03 -30.34 20.18
C LEU A 4 31.03 -30.43 19.02
N ILE A 5 30.26 -31.53 18.97
CA ILE A 5 29.17 -31.72 18.00
C ILE A 5 28.04 -30.72 18.26
N THR A 6 27.64 -30.50 19.53
CA THR A 6 26.60 -29.52 19.87
C THR A 6 27.00 -28.09 19.50
N ILE A 7 28.26 -27.70 19.72
CA ILE A 7 28.76 -26.37 19.33
C ILE A 7 28.81 -26.22 17.81
N ALA A 8 29.27 -27.24 17.09
CA ALA A 8 29.28 -27.23 15.62
C ALA A 8 27.86 -27.14 15.02
N CYS A 9 26.89 -27.86 15.59
CA CYS A 9 25.49 -27.76 15.17
C CYS A 9 24.86 -26.41 15.52
N ALA A 10 25.13 -25.85 16.71
CA ALA A 10 24.65 -24.52 17.09
C ALA A 10 25.23 -23.43 16.17
N PHE A 11 26.53 -23.52 15.84
CA PHE A 11 27.19 -22.60 14.92
C PHE A 11 26.66 -22.74 13.48
N ALA A 12 26.41 -23.97 13.03
CA ALA A 12 25.81 -24.24 11.72
C ALA A 12 24.39 -23.67 11.62
N VAL A 13 23.54 -23.84 12.65
CA VAL A 13 22.17 -23.28 12.68
C VAL A 13 22.18 -21.74 12.67
N THR A 14 23.13 -21.11 13.35
CA THR A 14 23.29 -19.64 13.34
C THR A 14 23.84 -19.10 12.02
N LEU A 15 24.60 -19.88 11.25
CA LEU A 15 25.11 -19.49 9.93
C LEU A 15 24.14 -19.81 8.79
N SER A 16 23.22 -20.77 8.99
CA SER A 16 22.24 -21.18 7.97
C SER A 16 20.93 -20.37 8.00
N VAL A 17 20.71 -19.53 9.02
CA VAL A 17 19.72 -18.43 8.93
C VAL A 17 20.28 -17.31 8.06
N ASN A 18 20.62 -17.64 6.81
CA ASN A 18 20.71 -16.62 5.79
C ASN A 18 19.31 -16.02 5.69
N ALA A 19 19.19 -14.73 5.97
CA ALA A 19 18.01 -13.99 5.60
C ALA A 19 17.85 -14.21 4.09
N GLN A 20 16.85 -15.01 3.69
CA GLN A 20 16.51 -15.15 2.29
C GLN A 20 16.27 -13.74 1.77
N ASP A 21 16.96 -13.37 0.70
CA ASP A 21 16.81 -12.07 0.09
C ASP A 21 15.41 -12.00 -0.53
N ASN A 22 14.47 -11.52 0.28
CA ASN A 22 13.06 -11.34 -0.06
C ASN A 22 12.81 -9.89 -0.53
N THR A 23 13.86 -9.12 -0.83
CA THR A 23 13.70 -7.75 -1.27
C THR A 23 13.38 -7.68 -2.77
N PRO A 24 12.49 -6.78 -3.20
CA PRO A 24 12.23 -6.57 -4.62
C PRO A 24 13.49 -6.13 -5.36
N LYS A 25 13.73 -6.76 -6.51
CA LYS A 25 14.90 -6.57 -7.37
C LYS A 25 14.62 -5.59 -8.50
N ALA A 26 15.68 -5.08 -9.09
CA ALA A 26 15.60 -4.27 -10.30
C ALA A 26 14.73 -4.97 -11.38
N GLY A 27 13.69 -4.28 -11.86
CA GLY A 27 12.74 -4.79 -12.83
C GLY A 27 11.47 -5.40 -12.23
N ASP A 28 11.44 -5.67 -10.92
CA ASP A 28 10.23 -6.15 -10.27
C ASP A 28 9.15 -5.05 -10.26
N TRP A 29 7.90 -5.48 -10.15
CA TRP A 29 6.78 -4.57 -9.98
C TRP A 29 5.78 -5.15 -8.98
N SER A 30 4.98 -4.27 -8.39
CA SER A 30 3.90 -4.63 -7.49
C SER A 30 2.67 -3.82 -7.83
N VAL A 31 1.50 -4.41 -7.58
CA VAL A 31 0.20 -3.74 -7.62
C VAL A 31 -0.51 -4.06 -6.31
N GLY A 32 -1.20 -3.08 -5.77
CA GLY A 32 -1.94 -3.22 -4.52
C GLY A 32 -3.12 -2.28 -4.44
N THR A 33 -4.08 -2.68 -3.63
CA THR A 33 -5.27 -1.90 -3.26
C THR A 33 -5.33 -1.79 -1.74
N HIS A 34 -6.25 -0.98 -1.23
CA HIS A 34 -6.44 -0.86 0.22
C HIS A 34 -7.06 -2.13 0.82
N ALA A 35 -6.53 -2.60 1.95
CA ALA A 35 -6.99 -3.82 2.63
C ALA A 35 -7.93 -3.56 3.83
N GLY A 36 -8.21 -2.30 4.16
CA GLY A 36 -9.04 -1.87 5.29
C GLY A 36 -10.33 -2.65 5.45
N PRO A 37 -11.17 -2.81 4.41
CA PRO A 37 -12.43 -3.53 4.55
C PRO A 37 -12.26 -5.02 4.87
N VAL A 38 -11.17 -5.65 4.42
CA VAL A 38 -10.87 -7.04 4.80
C VAL A 38 -10.43 -7.12 6.26
N LEU A 39 -9.62 -6.17 6.73
CA LEU A 39 -9.20 -6.12 8.13
C LEU A 39 -10.37 -5.80 9.06
N GLU A 40 -11.24 -4.87 8.67
CA GLU A 40 -12.48 -4.56 9.38
C GLU A 40 -13.42 -5.77 9.40
N TYR A 41 -13.54 -6.49 8.29
CA TYR A 41 -14.33 -7.71 8.23
C TYR A 41 -13.82 -8.75 9.22
N VAL A 42 -12.51 -9.02 9.22
CA VAL A 42 -11.88 -9.97 10.16
C VAL A 42 -12.02 -9.50 11.60
N GLY A 43 -11.84 -8.20 11.86
CA GLY A 43 -12.05 -7.61 13.18
C GLY A 43 -13.48 -7.76 13.68
N ASN A 44 -14.47 -7.47 12.83
CA ASN A 44 -15.90 -7.62 13.14
C ASN A 44 -16.29 -9.10 13.33
N LEU A 45 -15.70 -10.00 12.54
CA LEU A 45 -15.89 -11.45 12.68
C LEU A 45 -15.38 -11.96 14.04
N ILE A 46 -14.22 -11.49 14.51
CA ILE A 46 -13.64 -11.90 15.79
C ILE A 46 -14.36 -11.23 16.98
N SER A 47 -14.80 -9.98 16.82
CA SER A 47 -15.45 -9.21 17.89
C SER A 47 -16.96 -9.48 18.03
N GLY A 48 -17.58 -10.20 17.08
CA GLY A 48 -19.00 -10.56 17.14
C GLY A 48 -19.95 -9.43 16.81
N VAL A 49 -19.47 -8.36 16.17
CA VAL A 49 -20.28 -7.21 15.75
C VAL A 49 -20.90 -7.52 14.37
N ALA A 50 -22.22 -7.41 14.26
CA ALA A 50 -22.98 -7.78 13.05
C ALA A 50 -22.99 -6.68 11.96
N THR A 51 -21.84 -6.07 11.70
CA THR A 51 -21.64 -5.15 10.57
C THR A 51 -20.82 -5.87 9.52
N SER A 52 -21.43 -6.16 8.36
CA SER A 52 -20.70 -6.66 7.20
C SER A 52 -20.11 -5.45 6.47
N PRO A 53 -18.82 -5.13 6.61
CA PRO A 53 -18.23 -4.08 5.79
C PRO A 53 -18.38 -4.44 4.31
N ALA A 54 -18.66 -3.43 3.50
CA ALA A 54 -18.63 -3.61 2.05
C ALA A 54 -17.19 -3.92 1.63
N VAL A 55 -16.99 -4.84 0.68
CA VAL A 55 -15.67 -5.00 0.04
C VAL A 55 -15.40 -3.72 -0.75
N SER A 56 -14.64 -2.80 -0.16
CA SER A 56 -14.21 -1.55 -0.79
C SER A 56 -12.70 -1.60 -1.08
N PHE A 57 -12.30 -1.05 -2.22
CA PHE A 57 -10.90 -1.02 -2.65
C PHE A 57 -10.28 0.37 -2.55
N GLY A 58 -10.89 1.31 -1.81
CA GLY A 58 -10.27 2.62 -1.61
C GLY A 58 -10.86 3.41 -0.46
N GLU A 59 -11.01 2.75 0.67
CA GLU A 59 -10.97 3.45 1.94
C GLU A 59 -9.54 3.99 2.15
N ASP A 60 -9.33 5.28 1.93
CA ASP A 60 -8.15 5.97 2.45
C ASP A 60 -8.58 6.66 3.76
N GLN A 61 -7.81 6.49 4.82
CA GLN A 61 -8.11 6.96 6.20
C GLN A 61 -8.01 8.49 6.35
N GLY A 62 -8.52 9.24 5.37
CA GLY A 62 -8.54 10.69 5.29
C GLY A 62 -9.53 11.28 4.30
N HIS A 63 -10.22 10.46 3.50
CA HIS A 63 -11.19 10.92 2.50
C HIS A 63 -12.48 10.13 2.65
N GLY A 64 -13.55 10.81 3.07
CA GLY A 64 -14.82 10.19 3.50
C GLY A 64 -15.71 9.61 2.38
N THR A 65 -15.17 9.31 1.20
CA THR A 65 -15.94 8.73 0.09
C THR A 65 -15.39 7.34 -0.27
N ASN A 66 -16.24 6.48 -0.85
CA ASN A 66 -15.87 5.12 -1.26
C ASN A 66 -15.14 5.14 -2.62
N HIS A 67 -13.90 5.61 -2.67
CA HIS A 67 -13.14 5.59 -3.92
C HIS A 67 -12.51 4.21 -4.13
N THR A 68 -12.04 3.91 -5.33
CA THR A 68 -11.15 2.77 -5.60
C THR A 68 -9.75 3.31 -5.81
N ASN A 69 -8.79 2.87 -4.99
CA ASN A 69 -7.38 3.21 -5.17
C ASN A 69 -6.61 1.97 -5.63
N ILE A 70 -6.05 2.06 -6.82
CA ILE A 70 -5.11 1.07 -7.35
C ILE A 70 -3.74 1.73 -7.35
N SER A 71 -2.83 1.16 -6.59
CA SER A 71 -1.45 1.61 -6.48
C SER A 71 -0.51 0.58 -7.09
N GLY A 72 0.62 1.06 -7.59
CA GLY A 72 1.67 0.20 -8.09
C GLY A 72 3.05 0.79 -7.83
N LYS A 73 4.03 -0.11 -7.78
CA LYS A 73 5.44 0.26 -7.72
C LYS A 73 6.21 -0.47 -8.80
N TYR A 74 7.17 0.21 -9.40
CA TYR A 74 8.15 -0.37 -10.30
C TYR A 74 9.55 -0.13 -9.74
N PHE A 75 10.29 -1.20 -9.50
CA PHE A 75 11.60 -1.15 -8.86
C PHE A 75 12.69 -0.93 -9.91
N THR A 76 13.23 0.28 -9.98
CA THR A 76 14.26 0.64 -10.98
C THR A 76 15.63 0.06 -10.64
N ASP A 77 15.88 -0.11 -9.36
CA ASP A 77 17.02 -0.81 -8.80
C ASP A 77 16.59 -1.44 -7.46
N ASP A 78 17.48 -2.22 -6.83
CA ASP A 78 17.21 -2.94 -5.59
C ASP A 78 16.74 -2.03 -4.44
N MET A 79 17.04 -0.72 -4.49
CA MET A 79 16.76 0.23 -3.41
C MET A 79 15.93 1.43 -3.85
N THR A 80 15.42 1.45 -5.08
CA THR A 80 14.66 2.57 -5.63
C THR A 80 13.44 2.08 -6.37
N ALA A 81 12.31 2.75 -6.19
CA ALA A 81 11.09 2.47 -6.93
C ALA A 81 10.44 3.75 -7.42
N TRP A 82 9.86 3.69 -8.62
CA TRP A 82 8.76 4.60 -8.97
C TRP A 82 7.49 4.07 -8.34
N ARG A 83 6.66 4.97 -7.85
CA ARG A 83 5.33 4.66 -7.33
C ARG A 83 4.29 5.50 -8.06
N GLY A 84 3.14 4.91 -8.29
CA GLY A 84 2.00 5.62 -8.82
C GLY A 84 0.69 5.02 -8.30
N SER A 85 -0.35 5.83 -8.29
CA SER A 85 -1.69 5.32 -8.00
C SER A 85 -2.75 6.06 -8.81
N LEU A 86 -3.83 5.35 -9.10
CA LEU A 86 -5.06 5.87 -9.66
C LEU A 86 -6.13 5.79 -8.60
N ASN A 87 -6.80 6.92 -8.38
CA ASN A 87 -7.99 7.01 -7.55
C ASN A 87 -9.19 7.25 -8.46
N LEU A 88 -10.20 6.39 -8.36
CA LEU A 88 -11.37 6.42 -9.23
C LEU A 88 -12.63 6.36 -8.38
N TYR A 89 -13.58 7.24 -8.67
CA TYR A 89 -14.92 7.20 -8.11
C TYR A 89 -15.94 7.54 -9.18
N PHE A 90 -16.99 6.73 -9.26
CA PHE A 90 -18.12 6.94 -10.17
C PHE A 90 -19.36 6.45 -9.45
N THR A 91 -20.42 7.25 -9.49
CA THR A 91 -21.74 6.83 -9.02
C THR A 91 -22.81 7.40 -9.94
N SER A 92 -23.97 6.75 -9.96
CA SER A 92 -25.18 7.23 -10.64
C SER A 92 -26.30 7.51 -9.64
N ASP A 93 -25.97 7.52 -8.35
CA ASP A 93 -26.91 7.88 -7.29
C ASP A 93 -27.18 9.39 -7.34
N SER A 94 -28.46 9.75 -7.50
CA SER A 94 -28.92 11.14 -7.56
C SER A 94 -28.83 11.87 -6.20
N LEU A 95 -28.50 11.15 -5.13
CA LEU A 95 -28.28 11.72 -3.80
C LEU A 95 -26.79 11.88 -3.47
N ALA A 96 -25.89 11.52 -4.39
CA ALA A 96 -24.46 11.64 -4.16
C ALA A 96 -23.97 13.05 -4.49
N ASP A 97 -23.38 13.72 -3.49
CA ASP A 97 -22.78 15.05 -3.64
C ASP A 97 -21.69 15.10 -4.74
N SER A 98 -21.09 13.96 -5.08
CA SER A 98 -20.14 13.84 -6.18
C SER A 98 -20.52 12.69 -7.11
N SER A 99 -20.52 12.94 -8.41
CA SER A 99 -20.81 11.91 -9.42
C SER A 99 -19.54 11.24 -9.96
N PHE A 100 -18.41 11.93 -9.93
CA PHE A 100 -17.16 11.48 -10.53
C PHE A 100 -15.93 12.03 -9.79
N MET A 101 -14.92 11.18 -9.59
CA MET A 101 -13.58 11.61 -9.21
C MET A 101 -12.50 10.85 -10.00
N LEU A 102 -11.44 11.57 -10.32
CA LEU A 102 -10.21 11.03 -10.87
C LEU A 102 -9.02 11.65 -10.14
N GLY A 103 -8.27 10.80 -9.46
CA GLY A 103 -6.99 11.14 -8.85
C GLY A 103 -5.85 10.40 -9.50
N VAL A 104 -4.75 11.09 -9.76
CA VAL A 104 -3.49 10.50 -10.17
C VAL A 104 -2.42 10.93 -9.18
N THR A 105 -1.61 9.97 -8.74
CA THR A 105 -0.46 10.24 -7.87
C THR A 105 0.76 9.59 -8.47
N ALA A 106 1.88 10.29 -8.42
CA ALA A 106 3.17 9.79 -8.85
C ALA A 106 4.26 10.23 -7.88
N GLY A 107 5.26 9.38 -7.70
CA GLY A 107 6.35 9.66 -6.77
C GLY A 107 7.51 8.70 -6.91
N LYS A 108 8.52 8.93 -6.07
CA LYS A 108 9.72 8.11 -6.00
C LYS A 108 9.98 7.66 -4.57
N GLU A 109 10.29 6.38 -4.44
CA GLU A 109 10.65 5.71 -3.20
C GLU A 109 12.14 5.38 -3.20
N HIS A 110 12.80 5.65 -2.09
CA HIS A 110 14.10 5.10 -1.74
C HIS A 110 13.95 4.17 -0.56
N ARG A 111 14.67 3.07 -0.60
CA ARG A 111 14.64 2.00 0.39
C ARG A 111 16.01 1.89 1.06
N LYS A 112 16.04 1.46 2.32
CA LYS A 112 17.27 1.28 3.10
C LYS A 112 17.25 -0.03 3.88
N GLY A 113 18.30 -0.82 3.69
CA GLY A 113 18.44 -2.16 4.27
C GLY A 113 18.09 -3.28 3.27
N THR A 114 18.62 -4.47 3.53
CA THR A 114 18.48 -5.69 2.71
C THR A 114 17.88 -6.86 3.50
N ALA A 115 17.51 -6.62 4.76
CA ALA A 115 16.87 -7.59 5.63
C ALA A 115 15.34 -7.51 5.52
N ASN A 116 14.64 -8.43 6.20
CA ASN A 116 13.16 -8.50 6.21
C ASN A 116 12.46 -7.21 6.67
N LEU A 117 13.16 -6.36 7.44
CA LEU A 117 12.69 -5.04 7.80
C LEU A 117 13.48 -4.01 6.99
N GLN A 118 12.79 -3.34 6.06
CA GLN A 118 13.37 -2.32 5.20
C GLN A 118 12.73 -0.97 5.51
N GLY A 119 13.56 0.04 5.74
CA GLY A 119 13.09 1.42 5.82
C GLY A 119 12.80 1.96 4.43
N TYR A 120 11.81 2.84 4.30
CA TYR A 120 11.56 3.58 3.07
C TYR A 120 11.38 5.07 3.36
N TYR A 121 11.79 5.90 2.41
CA TYR A 121 11.54 7.34 2.42
C TYR A 121 11.32 7.80 0.98
N GLY A 122 10.67 8.94 0.78
CA GLY A 122 10.45 9.43 -0.57
C GLY A 122 9.52 10.61 -0.64
N TYR A 123 9.10 10.92 -1.87
CA TYR A 123 8.15 11.99 -2.13
C TYR A 123 7.13 11.54 -3.17
N GLN A 124 5.92 12.08 -3.05
CA GLN A 124 4.89 11.93 -4.07
C GLN A 124 4.09 13.22 -4.22
N ALA A 125 3.54 13.39 -5.42
CA ALA A 125 2.63 14.47 -5.75
C ALA A 125 1.37 13.88 -6.38
N ASN A 126 0.25 14.54 -6.11
CA ASN A 126 -1.07 14.13 -6.57
C ASN A 126 -1.80 15.28 -7.24
N ILE A 127 -2.62 14.93 -8.23
CA ILE A 127 -3.62 15.79 -8.84
C ILE A 127 -4.93 15.04 -8.73
N ASN A 128 -5.94 15.67 -8.16
CA ASN A 128 -7.28 15.11 -8.10
C ASN A 128 -8.28 16.07 -8.73
N MET A 129 -9.26 15.49 -9.39
CA MET A 129 -10.42 16.18 -9.92
C MET A 129 -11.65 15.51 -9.32
N MET A 130 -12.58 16.31 -8.85
CA MET A 130 -13.85 15.86 -8.29
C MET A 130 -14.96 16.73 -8.88
N ASN A 131 -16.02 16.09 -9.35
CA ASN A 131 -17.22 16.78 -9.79
C ASN A 131 -18.28 16.66 -8.70
N HIS A 132 -18.73 17.81 -8.21
CA HIS A 132 -19.96 17.98 -7.47
C HIS A 132 -21.11 18.33 -8.42
N ASP A 133 -22.34 18.29 -7.90
CA ASP A 133 -23.55 18.60 -8.67
C ASP A 133 -23.50 19.98 -9.35
N ASP A 134 -22.86 20.95 -8.70
CA ASP A 134 -22.81 22.34 -9.16
C ASP A 134 -21.42 22.78 -9.65
N GLU A 135 -20.35 22.05 -9.34
CA GLU A 135 -18.98 22.50 -9.62
C GLU A 135 -17.94 21.38 -9.79
N THR A 136 -16.90 21.67 -10.57
CA THR A 136 -15.71 20.83 -10.70
C THR A 136 -14.58 21.41 -9.88
N GLU A 137 -14.10 20.65 -8.90
CA GLU A 137 -12.95 20.99 -8.09
C GLU A 137 -11.69 20.26 -8.58
N MET A 138 -10.58 20.98 -8.61
CA MET A 138 -9.25 20.41 -8.85
C MET A 138 -8.36 20.68 -7.64
N SER A 139 -7.72 19.65 -7.10
CA SER A 139 -6.78 19.75 -6.00
C SER A 139 -5.41 19.19 -6.37
N PHE A 140 -4.37 19.81 -5.79
CA PHE A 140 -2.99 19.41 -5.96
C PHE A 140 -2.39 19.19 -4.58
N GLY A 141 -1.59 18.14 -4.44
CA GLY A 141 -0.90 17.84 -3.20
C GLY A 141 0.50 17.33 -3.46
N ALA A 142 1.37 17.49 -2.47
CA ALA A 142 2.67 16.85 -2.42
C ALA A 142 2.99 16.51 -0.97
N HIS A 143 3.55 15.33 -0.74
CA HIS A 143 3.96 14.90 0.59
C HIS A 143 5.16 13.97 0.54
N GLY A 144 5.97 14.06 1.61
CA GLY A 144 7.06 13.15 1.89
C GLY A 144 6.60 12.00 2.79
N LEU A 145 7.30 10.88 2.69
CA LEU A 145 7.21 9.73 3.59
C LEU A 145 8.57 9.53 4.28
#